data_AF-A0A3P8BRK6-F1
#
_entry.id   AF-A0A3P8BRK6-F1
#
_cell.length_a   1.000
_cell.length_b   1.000
_cell.length_c   1.000
_cell.angle_alpha   90.00
_cell.angle_beta   90.00
_cell.angle_gamma   90.00
#
_symmetry.space_group_name_H-M   'P 1'
#
loop_
_entity.id
_entity.type
_entity.pdbx_description
1 polymer ?
#
loop_
_entity_poly.entity_id
_entity_poly.type
_entity_poly.pdbx_seq_one_letter_code
_entity_poly.pdbx_strand_id
1 'polypeptide(L)'
;MNLIMKERDQLQIELTNTNRKLARFLDHFKARLIYHINGITRLVDATKSNDKLIVSEGLYGLEKYIKHLIADMNATYKIRENQLVNICRSLNGQLHATREAMRKVMICYTKLRTQAIQPNACINDPGPTPQELIDELSWSGRSNEDYLLNLNASIMAEITKPVK
;
A
#
# COMPACT_ATOMS: atom_id res chain seq x y z
N MET A 1 6.39 -12.83 -23.24
CA MET A 1 6.04 -11.47 -23.71
C MET A 1 4.58 -11.11 -23.45
N ASN A 2 3.60 -11.88 -23.95
CA ASN A 2 2.16 -11.55 -23.84
C ASN A 2 1.60 -11.43 -22.41
N LEU A 3 2.07 -12.26 -21.46
CA LEU A 3 1.58 -12.20 -20.07
C LEU A 3 2.05 -10.93 -19.34
N ILE A 4 3.34 -10.59 -19.50
CA ILE A 4 3.97 -9.42 -18.87
C ILE A 4 3.34 -8.11 -19.38
N MET A 5 3.03 -8.03 -20.68
CA MET A 5 2.33 -6.87 -21.24
C MET A 5 0.91 -6.74 -20.68
N LYS A 6 0.19 -7.86 -20.54
CA LYS A 6 -1.16 -7.87 -19.93
C LYS A 6 -1.15 -7.44 -18.46
N GLU A 7 -0.19 -7.92 -17.67
CA GLU A 7 -0.04 -7.52 -16.26
C GLU A 7 0.30 -6.04 -16.12
N ARG A 8 1.22 -5.52 -16.94
CA ARG A 8 1.55 -4.09 -16.98
C ARG A 8 0.32 -3.24 -17.33
N ASP A 9 -0.43 -3.64 -18.34
CA ASP A 9 -1.62 -2.89 -18.79
C ASP A 9 -2.71 -2.90 -17.72
N GLN A 10 -2.88 -4.03 -17.01
CA GLN A 10 -3.78 -4.15 -15.86
C GLN A 10 -3.37 -3.20 -14.72
N LEU A 11 -2.07 -3.15 -14.37
CA LEU A 11 -1.56 -2.24 -13.35
C LEU A 11 -1.77 -0.76 -13.74
N GLN A 12 -1.62 -0.41 -15.01
CA GLN A 12 -1.86 0.94 -15.52
C GLN A 12 -3.34 1.35 -15.39
N ILE A 13 -4.26 0.42 -15.64
CA ILE A 13 -5.70 0.62 -15.45
C ILE A 13 -6.02 0.83 -13.97
N GLU A 14 -5.46 0.01 -13.08
CA GLU A 14 -5.64 0.12 -11.62
C GLU A 14 -5.11 1.45 -11.08
N LEU A 15 -3.93 1.88 -11.53
CA LEU A 15 -3.34 3.18 -11.18
C LEU A 15 -4.25 4.33 -11.61
N THR A 16 -4.73 4.30 -12.86
CA THR A 16 -5.61 5.34 -13.41
C THR A 16 -6.94 5.42 -12.64
N ASN A 17 -7.53 4.26 -12.30
CA ASN A 17 -8.76 4.20 -11.50
C ASN A 17 -8.55 4.72 -10.08
N THR A 18 -7.39 4.42 -9.47
CA THR A 18 -7.03 4.90 -8.13
C THR A 18 -6.86 6.41 -8.11
N ASN A 19 -6.14 6.97 -9.10
CA ASN A 19 -5.98 8.42 -9.25
C ASN A 19 -7.33 9.13 -9.45
N ARG A 20 -8.24 8.55 -10.24
CA ARG A 20 -9.59 9.11 -10.42
C ARG A 20 -10.40 9.12 -9.11
N LYS A 21 -10.30 8.04 -8.32
CA LYS A 21 -10.95 7.98 -6.99
C LYS A 21 -10.39 9.04 -6.05
N LEU A 22 -9.06 9.23 -6.05
CA LEU A 22 -8.40 10.26 -5.25
C LEU A 22 -8.84 11.67 -5.65
N ALA A 23 -8.90 11.97 -6.95
CA ALA A 23 -9.34 13.27 -7.44
C ALA A 23 -10.78 13.60 -6.98
N ARG A 24 -11.72 12.66 -7.17
CA ARG A 24 -13.12 12.84 -6.71
C ARG A 24 -13.23 13.04 -5.20
N PHE A 25 -12.38 12.35 -4.44
CA PHE A 25 -12.32 12.51 -2.99
C PHE A 25 -11.83 13.91 -2.58
N LEU A 26 -10.78 14.41 -3.24
CA LEU A 26 -10.26 15.77 -3.01
C LEU A 26 -11.30 16.84 -3.37
N ASP A 27 -12.01 16.67 -4.49
CA ASP A 27 -13.08 17.57 -4.90
C ASP A 27 -14.22 17.61 -3.88
N HIS A 28 -14.66 16.44 -3.40
CA HIS A 28 -15.68 16.35 -2.35
C HIS A 28 -15.24 17.06 -1.07
N PHE A 29 -13.98 16.85 -0.65
CA PHE A 29 -13.44 17.50 0.54
C PHE A 29 -13.36 19.02 0.38
N LYS A 30 -12.89 19.50 -0.78
CA LYS A 30 -12.82 20.92 -1.11
C LYS A 30 -14.20 21.56 -1.07
N ALA A 31 -15.20 20.94 -1.70
CA ALA A 31 -16.58 21.45 -1.70
C ALA A 31 -17.15 21.53 -0.27
N ARG A 32 -16.92 20.50 0.54
CA ARG A 32 -17.35 20.45 1.94
C ARG A 32 -16.67 21.53 2.79
N LEU A 33 -15.37 21.76 2.60
CA LEU A 33 -14.63 22.81 3.29
C LEU A 33 -15.18 24.20 2.94
N ILE A 34 -15.42 24.47 1.65
CA ILE A 34 -16.01 25.75 1.19
C ILE A 34 -17.41 25.95 1.80
N TYR A 35 -18.25 24.90 1.78
CA TYR A 35 -19.55 24.93 2.44
C TYR A 35 -19.42 25.31 3.91
N HIS A 36 -18.44 24.72 4.61
CA HIS A 36 -18.27 24.99 6.01
C HIS A 36 -17.79 26.41 6.33
N ILE A 37 -16.83 26.92 5.55
CA ILE A 37 -16.34 28.30 5.64
C ILE A 37 -17.49 29.29 5.45
N ASN A 38 -18.30 29.09 4.39
CA ASN A 38 -19.44 29.97 4.11
C ASN A 38 -20.48 29.99 5.23
N GLY A 39 -20.76 28.83 5.85
CA GLY A 39 -21.66 28.73 6.99
C GLY A 39 -21.15 29.50 8.21
N ILE A 40 -19.87 29.37 8.53
CA ILE A 40 -19.22 30.09 9.63
C ILE A 40 -19.25 31.60 9.37
N THR A 41 -18.89 32.04 8.16
CA THR A 41 -18.88 33.46 7.79
C THR A 41 -20.25 34.10 8.00
N ARG A 42 -21.33 33.45 7.56
CA ARG A 42 -22.71 33.95 7.75
C ARG A 42 -23.10 34.08 9.22
N LEU A 43 -22.73 33.10 10.04
CA LEU A 43 -23.02 33.14 11.49
C LEU A 43 -22.20 34.24 12.17
N VAL A 44 -20.91 34.39 11.83
CA VAL A 44 -20.06 35.48 12.33
C VAL A 44 -20.61 36.85 11.92
N ASP A 45 -21.07 37.02 10.69
CA ASP A 45 -21.66 38.29 10.27
C ASP A 45 -22.98 38.60 11.00
N ALA A 46 -23.79 37.58 11.30
CA ALA A 46 -24.97 37.74 12.15
C ALA A 46 -24.61 38.23 13.57
N THR A 47 -23.48 37.76 14.13
CA THR A 47 -23.01 38.23 15.46
C THR A 47 -22.53 39.68 15.49
N LYS A 48 -22.33 40.32 14.32
CA LYS A 48 -21.99 41.75 14.21
C LYS A 48 -23.23 42.64 14.07
N SER A 49 -24.43 42.06 14.07
CA SER A 49 -25.68 42.81 13.96
C SER A 49 -25.89 43.75 15.16
N ASN A 50 -26.56 44.87 14.95
CA ASN A 50 -27.01 45.76 16.03
C ASN A 50 -28.25 45.20 16.77
N ASP A 51 -28.88 44.16 16.23
CA ASP A 51 -30.03 43.49 16.84
C ASP A 51 -29.56 42.38 17.80
N LYS A 52 -29.86 42.54 19.09
CA LYS A 52 -29.48 41.60 20.15
C LYS A 52 -30.04 40.19 19.93
N LEU A 53 -31.23 40.05 19.33
CA LEU A 53 -31.83 38.74 19.04
C LEU A 53 -31.01 38.03 17.95
N ILE A 54 -30.68 38.75 16.87
CA ILE A 54 -29.86 38.22 15.77
C ILE A 54 -28.46 37.82 16.26
N VAL A 55 -27.86 38.61 17.15
CA VAL A 55 -26.55 38.28 17.75
C VAL A 55 -26.64 37.01 18.59
N SER A 56 -27.66 36.88 19.42
CA SER A 56 -27.87 35.69 20.28
C SER A 56 -28.07 34.42 19.44
N GLU A 57 -28.92 34.48 18.42
CA GLU A 57 -29.16 33.35 17.51
C GLU A 57 -27.91 33.00 16.67
N GLY A 58 -27.15 34.01 16.23
CA GLY A 58 -25.88 33.82 15.53
C GLY A 58 -24.84 33.10 16.41
N LEU A 59 -24.69 33.51 17.67
CA LEU A 59 -23.78 32.88 18.64
C LEU A 59 -24.19 31.44 18.94
N TYR A 60 -25.48 31.20 19.21
CA TYR A 60 -26.02 29.86 19.45
C TYR A 60 -25.82 28.94 18.24
N GLY A 61 -26.10 29.46 17.04
CA GLY A 61 -25.87 28.76 15.78
C GLY A 61 -24.39 28.40 15.58
N LEU A 62 -23.47 29.32 15.88
CA LEU A 62 -22.04 29.11 15.78
C LEU A 62 -21.55 28.02 16.75
N GLU A 63 -22.00 28.05 18.01
CA GLU A 63 -21.65 27.06 19.02
C GLU A 63 -22.11 25.65 18.59
N LYS A 64 -23.38 25.53 18.17
CA LYS A 64 -23.94 24.26 17.68
C LYS A 64 -23.19 23.75 16.45
N TYR A 65 -22.82 24.66 15.56
CA TYR A 65 -22.10 24.33 14.34
C TYR A 65 -20.67 23.85 14.60
N ILE A 66 -19.92 24.52 15.49
CA ILE A 66 -18.57 24.09 15.89
C ILE A 66 -18.62 22.69 16.52
N LYS A 67 -19.58 22.44 17.42
CA LYS A 67 -19.77 21.11 18.02
C LYS A 67 -20.02 20.03 16.97
N HIS A 68 -20.87 20.31 15.99
CA HIS A 68 -21.13 19.39 14.88
C HIS A 68 -19.87 19.14 14.04
N LEU A 69 -19.11 20.18 13.72
CA LEU A 69 -17.91 20.09 12.90
C LEU A 69 -16.81 19.27 13.60
N ILE A 70 -16.62 19.45 14.91
CA ILE A 70 -15.69 18.63 15.71
C ILE A 70 -16.12 17.15 15.68
N ALA A 71 -17.42 16.87 15.87
CA ALA A 71 -17.93 15.50 15.83
C ALA A 71 -17.71 14.84 14.46
N ASP A 72 -17.99 15.59 13.38
CA ASP A 72 -17.80 15.13 12.00
C ASP A 72 -16.32 14.90 11.65
N MET A 73 -15.43 15.78 12.10
CA MET A 73 -13.98 15.62 11.96
C MET A 73 -13.48 14.37 12.70
N ASN A 74 -13.92 14.16 13.94
CA ASN A 74 -13.54 12.99 14.74
C ASN A 74 -14.04 11.67 14.11
N ALA A 75 -15.28 11.67 13.60
CA ALA A 75 -15.84 10.52 12.89
C ALA A 75 -15.04 10.22 11.60
N THR A 76 -14.74 11.26 10.82
CA THR A 76 -13.95 11.14 9.58
C THR A 76 -12.54 10.64 9.87
N TYR A 77 -11.90 11.16 10.93
CA TYR A 77 -10.59 10.71 11.38
C TYR A 77 -10.59 9.21 11.69
N LYS A 78 -11.54 8.74 12.51
CA LYS A 78 -11.66 7.33 12.89
C LYS A 78 -11.90 6.40 11.69
N ILE A 79 -12.71 6.84 10.71
CA ILE A 79 -12.91 6.09 9.47
C ILE A 79 -11.60 5.97 8.69
N ARG A 80 -10.86 7.07 8.53
CA ARG A 80 -9.57 7.09 7.80
C ARG A 80 -8.51 6.26 8.50
N GLU A 81 -8.43 6.31 9.81
CA GLU A 81 -7.54 5.47 10.61
C GLU A 81 -7.81 3.98 10.37
N ASN A 82 -9.08 3.57 10.45
CA ASN A 82 -9.47 2.19 10.16
C ASN A 82 -9.14 1.77 8.71
N GLN A 83 -9.36 2.66 7.75
CA GLN A 83 -8.99 2.41 6.35
C GLN A 83 -7.49 2.22 6.18
N LEU A 84 -6.67 3.07 6.82
CA LEU A 84 -5.21 2.97 6.77
C LEU A 84 -4.74 1.66 7.39
N VAL A 85 -5.26 1.28 8.56
CA VAL A 85 -4.94 0.00 9.22
C VAL A 85 -5.29 -1.18 8.31
N ASN A 86 -6.45 -1.14 7.65
CA ASN A 86 -6.86 -2.19 6.72
C ASN A 86 -5.97 -2.27 5.47
N ILE A 87 -5.57 -1.12 4.90
CA ILE A 87 -4.62 -1.05 3.79
C ILE A 87 -3.27 -1.64 4.20
N CYS A 88 -2.71 -1.22 5.34
CA CYS A 88 -1.46 -1.77 5.86
C CYS A 88 -1.54 -3.29 6.06
N ARG A 89 -2.64 -3.79 6.63
CA ARG A 89 -2.86 -5.24 6.81
C ARG A 89 -2.92 -5.98 5.46
N SER A 90 -3.63 -5.42 4.49
CA SER A 90 -3.74 -5.99 3.14
C SER A 90 -2.39 -6.01 2.43
N LEU A 91 -1.64 -4.91 2.46
CA LEU A 91 -0.31 -4.80 1.87
C LEU A 91 0.66 -5.78 2.52
N ASN A 92 0.61 -5.93 3.84
CA ASN A 92 1.44 -6.91 4.53
C ASN A 92 1.10 -8.35 4.09
N GLY A 93 -0.20 -8.68 3.95
CA GLY A 93 -0.65 -9.97 3.43
C GLY A 93 -0.16 -10.24 2.00
N GLN A 94 -0.27 -9.25 1.11
CA GLN A 94 0.23 -9.33 -0.27
C GLN A 94 1.76 -9.48 -0.30
N LEU A 95 2.48 -8.74 0.54
CA LEU A 95 3.94 -8.84 0.65
C LEU A 95 4.37 -10.25 1.10
N HIS A 96 3.69 -10.83 2.09
CA HIS A 96 3.94 -12.21 2.51
C HIS A 96 3.67 -13.21 1.39
N ALA A 97 2.55 -13.08 0.67
CA ALA A 97 2.23 -13.96 -0.45
C ALA A 97 3.28 -13.89 -1.57
N THR A 98 3.73 -12.68 -1.92
CA THR A 98 4.79 -12.45 -2.91
C THR A 98 6.12 -13.07 -2.47
N ARG A 99 6.50 -12.89 -1.19
CA ARG A 99 7.70 -13.51 -0.60
C ARG A 99 7.65 -15.04 -0.68
N GLU A 100 6.51 -15.66 -0.37
CA GLU A 100 6.33 -17.11 -0.49
C GLU A 100 6.38 -17.59 -1.95
N ALA A 101 5.82 -16.82 -2.89
CA ALA A 101 5.93 -17.12 -4.31
C ALA A 101 7.39 -17.06 -4.79
N MET A 102 8.13 -16.01 -4.42
CA MET A 102 9.56 -15.87 -4.71
C MET A 102 10.37 -17.03 -4.14
N ARG A 103 10.11 -17.42 -2.88
CA ARG A 103 10.74 -18.59 -2.26
C ARG A 103 10.54 -19.86 -3.08
N LYS A 104 9.30 -20.13 -3.52
CA LYS A 104 9.01 -21.30 -4.37
C LYS A 104 9.75 -21.25 -5.70
N VAL A 105 9.78 -20.10 -6.35
CA VAL A 105 10.52 -19.90 -7.61
C VAL A 105 12.01 -20.18 -7.42
N MET A 106 12.62 -19.64 -6.36
CA MET A 106 14.03 -19.86 -6.03
C MET A 106 14.35 -21.33 -5.74
N ILE A 107 13.47 -22.05 -5.04
CA ILE A 107 13.61 -23.50 -4.81
C ILE A 107 13.55 -24.26 -6.14
N CYS A 108 12.58 -23.96 -7.00
CA CYS A 108 12.46 -24.58 -8.32
C CYS A 108 13.69 -24.31 -9.21
N TYR A 109 14.16 -23.05 -9.22
CA TYR A 109 15.38 -22.66 -9.91
C TYR A 109 16.58 -23.47 -9.44
N THR A 110 16.75 -23.58 -8.12
CA THR A 110 17.83 -24.36 -7.49
C THR A 110 17.80 -25.82 -7.93
N LYS A 111 16.62 -26.46 -7.93
CA LYS A 111 16.46 -27.85 -8.40
C LYS A 111 16.88 -28.03 -9.86
N LEU A 112 16.37 -27.18 -10.75
CA LEU A 112 16.65 -27.24 -12.18
C LEU A 112 18.14 -27.03 -12.45
N ARG A 113 18.76 -26.06 -11.76
CA ARG A 113 20.19 -25.78 -11.86
C ARG A 113 21.04 -26.96 -11.36
N THR A 114 20.69 -27.58 -10.23
CA THR A 114 21.41 -28.75 -9.71
C THR A 114 21.30 -29.95 -10.66
N GLN A 115 20.14 -30.17 -11.28
CA GLN A 115 19.97 -31.20 -12.32
C GLN A 115 20.81 -30.89 -13.57
N ALA A 116 20.87 -29.63 -13.98
CA ALA A 116 21.64 -29.17 -15.14
C ALA A 116 23.17 -29.28 -14.95
N ILE A 117 23.67 -29.27 -13.71
CA ILE A 117 25.12 -29.34 -13.40
C ILE A 117 25.59 -30.79 -13.19
N GLN A 118 24.71 -31.79 -13.35
CA GLN A 118 25.10 -33.19 -13.19
C GLN A 118 26.24 -33.60 -14.15
N PRO A 119 27.08 -34.59 -13.77
CA PRO A 119 28.39 -34.86 -14.41
C PRO A 119 28.38 -35.14 -15.92
N ASN A 120 27.21 -35.44 -16.51
CA ASN A 120 27.05 -35.76 -17.93
C ASN A 120 26.34 -34.66 -18.74
N ALA A 121 25.98 -33.53 -18.11
CA ALA A 121 25.33 -32.41 -18.77
C ALA A 121 26.38 -31.41 -19.28
N CYS A 122 26.51 -31.27 -20.59
CA CYS A 122 27.44 -30.35 -21.24
C CYS A 122 26.83 -28.93 -21.25
N ILE A 123 26.87 -28.24 -20.11
CA ILE A 123 26.37 -26.86 -19.97
C ILE A 123 27.54 -25.96 -19.56
N ASN A 124 27.92 -25.06 -20.47
CA ASN A 124 29.05 -24.14 -20.29
C ASN A 124 28.71 -22.93 -19.41
N ASP A 125 27.43 -22.60 -19.24
CA ASP A 125 26.95 -21.54 -18.35
C ASP A 125 25.57 -21.91 -17.76
N PRO A 126 25.53 -22.48 -16.54
CA PRO A 126 24.28 -22.82 -15.86
C PRO A 126 23.58 -21.58 -15.24
N GLY A 127 24.12 -20.37 -15.45
CA GLY A 127 23.63 -19.14 -14.85
C GLY A 127 24.04 -18.97 -13.38
N PRO A 128 23.59 -17.87 -12.75
CA PRO A 128 24.02 -17.47 -11.42
C PRO A 128 23.63 -18.51 -10.36
N THR A 129 24.48 -18.71 -9.38
CA THR A 129 24.17 -19.53 -8.21
C THR A 129 23.01 -18.92 -7.42
N PRO A 130 22.24 -19.74 -6.69
CA PRO A 130 21.24 -19.23 -5.76
C PRO A 130 21.80 -18.22 -4.75
N GLN A 131 23.08 -18.35 -4.36
CA GLN A 131 23.76 -17.41 -3.47
C GLN A 131 24.02 -16.07 -4.15
N GLU A 132 24.51 -16.05 -5.39
CA GLU A 132 24.69 -14.80 -6.16
C GLU A 132 23.36 -14.03 -6.32
N LEU A 133 22.25 -14.75 -6.53
CA LEU A 133 20.92 -14.14 -6.59
C LEU A 133 20.46 -13.57 -5.24
N ILE A 134 20.80 -14.20 -4.12
CA ILE A 134 20.51 -13.70 -2.77
C ILE A 134 21.34 -12.44 -2.49
N ASP A 135 22.62 -12.45 -2.88
CA ASP A 135 23.53 -11.34 -2.68
C ASP A 135 23.04 -10.12 -3.49
N GLU A 136 22.64 -10.29 -4.75
CA GLU A 136 22.03 -9.22 -5.55
C GLU A 136 20.76 -8.65 -4.90
N LEU A 137 19.91 -9.50 -4.31
CA LEU A 137 18.71 -9.06 -3.59
C LEU A 137 19.05 -8.24 -2.35
N SER A 138 20.12 -8.60 -1.63
CA SER A 138 20.57 -7.89 -0.43
C SER A 138 21.12 -6.49 -0.73
N TRP A 139 21.80 -6.32 -1.87
CA TRP A 139 22.37 -5.03 -2.30
C TRP A 139 21.31 -4.03 -2.78
N SER A 140 20.09 -4.48 -3.08
CA SER A 140 18.99 -3.62 -3.52
C SER A 140 18.44 -2.68 -2.42
N GLY A 141 18.85 -2.84 -1.16
CA GLY A 141 18.44 -2.01 -0.02
C GLY A 141 16.96 -2.14 0.37
N ARG A 142 16.22 -3.06 -0.26
CA ARG A 142 14.77 -3.29 -0.05
C ARG A 142 14.46 -4.63 0.62
N SER A 143 15.47 -5.35 1.08
CA SER A 143 15.30 -6.69 1.63
C SER A 143 15.13 -6.68 3.15
N ASN A 144 14.17 -7.45 3.63
CA ASN A 144 14.03 -7.77 5.04
C ASN A 144 15.02 -8.91 5.38
N GLU A 145 15.89 -8.69 6.35
CA GLU A 145 16.96 -9.62 6.75
C GLU A 145 16.40 -11.00 7.16
N ASP A 146 15.31 -11.05 7.92
CA ASP A 146 14.67 -12.30 8.34
C ASP A 146 14.15 -13.10 7.14
N TYR A 147 13.62 -12.40 6.12
CA TYR A 147 13.17 -13.05 4.89
C TYR A 147 14.34 -13.64 4.11
N LEU A 148 15.45 -12.90 3.97
CA LEU A 148 16.65 -13.40 3.29
C LEU A 148 17.26 -14.60 4.00
N LEU A 149 17.31 -14.57 5.34
CA LEU A 149 17.80 -15.67 6.16
C LEU A 149 16.96 -16.94 5.94
N ASN A 150 15.62 -16.82 5.98
CA ASN A 150 14.71 -17.93 5.76
C ASN A 150 14.76 -18.48 4.32
N LEU A 151 14.91 -17.58 3.34
CA LEU A 151 15.11 -17.96 1.95
C LEU A 151 16.41 -18.75 1.77
N ASN A 152 17.51 -18.28 2.34
CA ASN A 152 18.80 -18.95 2.27
C ASN A 152 18.76 -20.33 2.93
N ALA A 153 18.19 -20.44 4.13
CA ALA A 153 17.99 -21.72 4.81
C ALA A 153 17.19 -22.72 3.96
N SER A 154 16.16 -22.24 3.26
CA SER A 154 15.32 -23.07 2.39
C SER A 154 16.05 -23.56 1.14
N ILE A 155 16.88 -22.72 0.55
CA ILE A 155 17.71 -23.06 -0.61
C ILE A 155 18.77 -24.08 -0.21
N MET A 156 19.47 -23.87 0.91
CA MET A 156 20.47 -24.79 1.43
C MET A 156 19.88 -26.16 1.78
N ALA A 157 18.67 -26.19 2.35
CA ALA A 157 17.95 -27.43 2.60
C ALA A 157 17.53 -28.16 1.31
N GLU A 158 17.39 -27.46 0.17
CA GLU A 158 17.10 -28.09 -1.10
C GLU A 158 18.36 -28.63 -1.80
N ILE A 159 19.47 -27.89 -1.74
CA ILE A 159 20.76 -28.29 -2.34
C ILE A 159 21.31 -29.56 -1.68
N THR A 160 21.10 -29.72 -0.37
CA THR A 160 21.62 -30.85 0.41
C THR A 160 20.78 -32.13 0.26
N LYS A 161 19.66 -32.10 -0.48
CA LYS A 161 18.85 -33.30 -0.72
C LYS A 161 19.57 -34.23 -1.71
N PRO A 162 19.60 -35.55 -1.43
CA PRO A 162 20.15 -36.51 -2.37
C PRO A 162 19.35 -36.47 -3.68
N VAL A 163 20.06 -36.37 -4.79
CA VAL A 163 19.49 -36.51 -6.13
C VAL A 163 18.94 -37.93 -6.26
N LYS A 164 17.62 -38.05 -6.47
CA LYS A 164 16.97 -39.33 -6.78
C LYS A 164 17.05 -39.61 -8.28
#